data_AF-A0A1G1WQC7-F1
#
_entry.id   AF-A0A1G1WQC7-F1
#
_cell.length_a   1.000
_cell.length_b   1.000
_cell.length_c   1.000
_cell.angle_alpha   90.00
_cell.angle_beta   90.00
_cell.angle_gamma   90.00
#
_symmetry.space_group_name_H-M   'P 1'
#
loop_
_entity.id
_entity.type
_entity.pdbx_description
1 polymer ?
#
loop_
_entity_poly.entity_id
_entity_poly.type
_entity_poly.pdbx_seq_one_letter_code
_entity_poly.pdbx_strand_id
1 'polypeptide(L)' 'MMVKRIEPIKNNSIFTKEEIEEFKQLALKEYGIKLTDEQAFEQGYALVSLVETVIKKTINMRRRKL' A
#
# COMPACT_ATOMS: atom_id res chain seq x y z
N MET A 1 -3.05 -29.65 0.16
CA MET A 1 -3.07 -28.17 0.04
C MET A 1 -2.44 -27.60 1.30
N MET A 2 -1.33 -26.85 1.17
CA MET A 2 -0.72 -26.16 2.31
C MET A 2 -1.43 -24.81 2.48
N VAL A 3 -2.22 -24.68 3.54
CA VAL A 3 -2.78 -23.39 3.95
C VAL A 3 -1.62 -22.60 4.56
N LYS A 4 -1.13 -21.58 3.87
CA LYS A 4 -0.17 -20.63 4.45
C LYS A 4 -0.85 -19.99 5.66
N ARG A 5 -0.26 -20.17 6.84
CA ARG A 5 -0.67 -19.47 8.06
C ARG A 5 -0.42 -17.98 7.86
N ILE A 6 -1.45 -17.17 8.04
CA ILE A 6 -1.38 -15.71 7.94
C ILE A 6 -0.64 -15.23 9.19
N GLU A 7 0.56 -14.70 9.02
CA GLU A 7 1.31 -14.07 10.11
C GLU A 7 0.62 -12.75 10.49
N PRO A 8 0.45 -12.45 11.79
CA PRO A 8 -0.15 -11.19 12.21
C PRO A 8 0.69 -10.02 11.69
N ILE A 9 0.02 -8.99 11.18
CA ILE A 9 0.63 -7.75 10.70
C ILE A 9 1.59 -7.26 11.80
N LYS A 10 2.90 -7.33 11.53
CA LYS A 10 3.94 -6.96 12.50
C LYS A 10 3.74 -5.51 12.93
N ASN A 11 3.95 -5.22 14.22
CA ASN A 11 3.88 -3.89 14.84
C ASN A 11 4.77 -2.78 14.21
N ASN A 12 5.50 -3.09 13.12
CA ASN A 12 6.28 -2.16 12.29
C ASN A 12 5.65 -1.93 10.90
N SER A 13 4.37 -2.25 10.72
CA SER A 13 3.63 -1.98 9.49
C SER A 13 3.55 -0.47 9.24
N ILE A 14 3.76 -0.07 7.98
CA ILE A 14 3.63 1.33 7.53
C ILE A 14 2.17 1.79 7.60
N PHE A 15 1.24 0.84 7.59
CA PHE A 15 -0.20 1.08 7.71
C PHE A 15 -0.72 0.48 9.01
N THR A 16 -1.57 1.23 9.68
CA THR A 16 -2.41 0.75 10.78
C THR A 16 -3.50 -0.19 10.25
N LYS A 17 -4.10 -0.96 11.16
CA LYS A 17 -5.24 -1.82 10.81
C LYS A 17 -6.45 -1.02 10.32
N GLU A 18 -6.66 0.18 10.86
CA GLU A 18 -7.74 1.07 10.46
C GLU A 18 -7.56 1.55 9.02
N GLU A 19 -6.36 2.02 8.66
CA GLU A 19 -6.03 2.43 7.28
C GLU A 19 -6.16 1.27 6.28
N ILE A 20 -5.80 0.04 6.67
CA ILE A 20 -6.00 -1.15 5.84
C ILE A 20 -7.49 -1.42 5.62
N GLU A 21 -8.32 -1.28 6.66
CA GLU A 21 -9.76 -1.50 6.54
C GLU A 21 -10.42 -0.40 5.69
N GLU A 22 -10.05 0.86 5.87
CA GLU A 22 -10.50 1.97 5.02
C GLU A 22 -10.16 1.73 3.55
N PHE A 23 -8.94 1.28 3.26
CA PHE A 23 -8.53 0.98 1.89
C PHE A 23 -9.34 -0.18 1.29
N LYS A 24 -9.63 -1.22 2.08
CA LYS A 24 -10.51 -2.33 1.64
C LYS A 24 -11.92 -1.83 1.33
N GLN A 25 -12.49 -0.97 2.16
CA GLN A 25 -13.82 -0.41 1.93
C GLN A 25 -13.85 0.49 0.68
N LEU A 26 -12.79 1.27 0.45
CA LEU A 26 -12.65 2.06 -0.78
C LEU A 26 -12.59 1.16 -2.01
N ALA A 27 -11.76 0.10 -1.98
CA ALA A 27 -11.63 -0.85 -3.08
C ALA A 27 -12.97 -1.53 -3.43
N LEU A 28 -13.74 -1.88 -2.41
CA LEU A 28 -15.06 -2.45 -2.57
C LEU A 28 -16.06 -1.43 -3.15
N LYS A 29 -16.07 -0.21 -2.62
CA LYS A 29 -17.02 0.83 -3.01
C LYS A 29 -16.81 1.31 -4.45
N GLU A 30 -15.56 1.59 -4.82
CA GLU A 30 -15.24 2.22 -6.10
C GLU A 30 -15.05 1.21 -7.24
N TYR A 31 -14.55 0.01 -6.91
CA TYR A 31 -14.17 -0.98 -7.92
C TYR A 31 -14.91 -2.32 -7.78
N GLY A 32 -15.72 -2.50 -6.74
CA GLY A 32 -16.40 -3.78 -6.47
C GLY A 32 -15.46 -4.89 -6.02
N ILE A 33 -14.21 -4.58 -5.66
CA ILE A 33 -13.17 -5.57 -5.34
C ILE A 33 -13.12 -5.78 -3.82
N LYS A 34 -13.28 -7.03 -3.39
CA LYS A 34 -13.04 -7.43 -2.00
C LYS A 34 -11.59 -7.83 -1.83
N LEU A 35 -10.84 -7.04 -1.07
CA LEU A 35 -9.45 -7.32 -0.74
C LEU A 35 -9.34 -8.05 0.60
N THR A 36 -8.38 -8.98 0.69
CA THR A 36 -7.88 -9.47 1.98
C THR A 36 -6.92 -8.45 2.61
N ASP A 37 -6.65 -8.59 3.90
CA ASP A 37 -5.69 -7.72 4.60
C ASP A 37 -4.29 -7.76 3.95
N GLU A 38 -3.86 -8.94 3.49
CA GLU A 38 -2.57 -9.12 2.78
C GLU A 38 -2.56 -8.39 1.44
N GLN A 39 -3.62 -8.53 0.64
CA GLN A 39 -3.74 -7.84 -0.65
C GLN A 39 -3.82 -6.32 -0.47
N ALA A 40 -4.57 -5.86 0.53
CA ALA A 40 -4.67 -4.45 0.86
C ALA A 40 -3.32 -3.86 1.27
N PHE A 41 -2.56 -4.60 2.08
CA PHE A 41 -1.21 -4.20 2.48
C PHE A 41 -0.25 -4.14 1.28
N GLU A 42 -0.18 -5.19 0.46
CA GLU A 42 0.71 -5.24 -0.70
C GLU A 42 0.41 -4.12 -1.71
N GLN A 43 -0.87 -3.90 -2.02
CA GLN A 43 -1.28 -2.85 -2.96
C GLN A 43 -1.04 -1.45 -2.38
N GLY A 44 -1.38 -1.23 -1.11
CA GLY A 44 -1.11 0.04 -0.42
C GLY A 44 0.39 0.36 -0.40
N TYR A 45 1.23 -0.63 -0.12
CA TYR A 45 2.68 -0.48 -0.11
C TYR A 45 3.23 -0.13 -1.50
N ALA A 46 2.73 -0.78 -2.55
CA ALA A 46 3.13 -0.49 -3.92
C ALA A 46 2.77 0.95 -4.33
N LEU A 47 1.57 1.43 -3.94
CA LEU A 47 1.13 2.80 -4.21
C LEU A 47 2.02 3.83 -3.53
N VAL A 48 2.30 3.66 -2.24
CA VAL A 48 3.20 4.56 -1.50
C VAL A 48 4.60 4.56 -2.12
N SER A 49 5.13 3.39 -2.44
CA SER A 49 6.46 3.24 -3.06
C SER A 49 6.54 3.94 -4.42
N LEU A 50 5.48 3.86 -5.22
CA LEU A 50 5.40 4.56 -6.50
C LEU A 50 5.41 6.08 -6.31
N VAL A 51 4.59 6.59 -5.39
CA VAL A 51 4.51 8.02 -5.09
C VAL A 51 5.87 8.55 -4.61
N GLU A 52 6.51 7.85 -3.68
CA GLU A 52 7.86 8.22 -3.21
C GLU A 52 8.86 8.27 -4.37
N THR A 53 8.83 7.28 -5.26
CA THR A 53 9.74 7.20 -6.41
C THR A 53 9.54 8.40 -7.35
N VAL A 54 8.28 8.76 -7.63
CA VAL A 54 7.94 9.91 -8.48
C VAL A 54 8.37 11.23 -7.82
N ILE A 55 8.14 11.40 -6.52
CA ILE A 55 8.56 12.59 -5.76
C ILE A 55 10.10 12.72 -5.80
N LYS A 56 10.82 11.64 -5.45
CA LYS A 56 12.30 11.60 -5.47
C LYS A 56 12.84 11.95 -6.85
N LYS A 57 12.28 11.37 -7.92
CA LYS A 57 12.67 11.67 -9.30
C LYS A 57 12.42 13.13 -9.66
N THR A 58 11.26 13.67 -9.30
CA THR A 58 10.87 15.05 -9.60
C THR A 58 11.80 16.06 -8.92
N ILE A 59 12.11 15.84 -7.64
CA ILE A 59 13.06 16.68 -6.89
C ILE A 59 14.45 16.63 -7.54
N ASN A 60 14.93 15.44 -7.89
CA ASN A 60 16.23 15.26 -8.53
C ASN A 60 16.30 15.94 -9.92
N MET A 61 15.23 15.88 -10.71
CA MET A 61 15.17 16.59 -11.99
C MET A 61 15.23 18.11 -11.82
N ARG A 62 14.57 18.67 -10.80
CA ARG A 62 14.63 20.12 -10.52
C ARG A 62 16.03 20.54 -10.06
N ARG A 63 16.68 19.75 -9.20
CA ARG A 63 18.05 20.04 -8.74
C ARG A 63 19.10 20.03 -9.85
N ARG A 64 18.93 19.23 -10.91
CA ARG A 64 19.86 19.18 -12.05
C ARG A 64 19.69 20.34 -13.04
N LYS A 65 18.60 21.11 -12.93
CA LYS A 65 18.32 22.28 -13.77
C LYS A 65 18.78 23.61 -13.14
N LEU A 66 19.25 23.56 -11.90
CA LEU A 66 19.92 24.64 -11.17
C LEU A 66 21.43 24.40 -11.20
#